data_AF-A0A2N6DGL4-F1
#
_entry.id   AF-A0A2N6DGL4-F1
#
_cell.length_a   1.000
_cell.length_b   1.000
_cell.length_c   1.000
_cell.angle_alpha   90.00
_cell.angle_beta   90.00
_cell.angle_gamma   90.00
#
_symmetry.space_group_name_H-M   'P 1'
#
loop_
_entity.id
_entity.type
_entity.pdbx_description
1 polymer ?
#
loop_
_entity_poly.entity_id
_entity_poly.type
_entity_poly.pdbx_seq_one_letter_code
_entity_poly.pdbx_strand_id
1 'polypeptide(L)' 'MDYTKLDTGAINFAGWTVELSFGKGTVSDMVGNKVAHFDVEQDGNIQLKDGEKKFKDLALIAIRSFVRYGTAQTV' A
#
# COMPACT_ATOMS: atom_id res chain seq x y z
N MET A 1 -14.90 -0.11 -6.60
CA MET A 1 -13.81 0.80 -7.03
C MET A 1 -12.73 -0.07 -7.60
N ASP A 2 -12.18 0.26 -8.76
CA ASP A 2 -11.15 -0.55 -9.40
C ASP A 2 -9.77 -0.19 -8.84
N TYR A 3 -9.31 -0.93 -7.83
CA TYR A 3 -8.01 -0.70 -7.19
C TYR A 3 -6.81 -0.98 -8.12
N THR A 4 -7.03 -1.74 -9.20
CA THR A 4 -5.97 -2.03 -10.18
C THR A 4 -5.60 -0.82 -11.03
N LYS A 5 -6.42 0.24 -10.99
CA LYS A 5 -6.15 1.52 -11.67
C LYS A 5 -5.71 2.62 -10.71
N LEU A 6 -5.61 2.31 -9.42
CA LEU A 6 -5.23 3.27 -8.41
C LEU A 6 -3.72 3.55 -8.51
N ASP A 7 -3.38 4.82 -8.45
CA ASP A 7 -2.02 5.30 -8.22
C ASP A 7 -2.05 6.18 -6.98
N THR A 8 -1.45 5.70 -5.90
CA THR A 8 -1.51 6.36 -4.59
C THR A 8 -0.31 7.26 -4.33
N GLY A 9 0.76 7.13 -5.13
CA GLY A 9 2.09 7.60 -4.74
C GLY A 9 2.53 6.97 -3.40
N ALA A 10 3.47 7.64 -2.73
CA ALA A 10 3.98 7.22 -1.43
C ALA A 10 3.01 7.56 -0.29
N ILE A 11 2.40 6.54 0.31
CA ILE A 11 1.61 6.65 1.53
C ILE A 11 2.52 6.39 2.72
N ASN A 12 2.80 7.44 3.50
CA ASN A 12 3.49 7.28 4.78
C ASN A 12 2.50 6.82 5.84
N PHE A 13 2.71 5.61 6.38
CA PHE A 13 1.84 5.02 7.38
C PHE A 13 2.65 4.29 8.46
N ALA A 14 2.60 4.80 9.69
CA ALA A 14 3.23 4.18 10.87
C ALA A 14 4.74 3.85 10.70
N GLY A 15 5.50 4.73 10.05
CA GLY A 15 6.94 4.53 9.79
C GLY A 15 7.27 3.65 8.59
N TRP A 16 6.26 3.31 7.79
CA TRP A 16 6.41 2.56 6.54
C TRP A 16 5.91 3.40 5.38
N THR A 17 6.51 3.19 4.21
CA THR A 17 6.07 3.81 2.97
C THR A 17 5.38 2.74 2.14
N VAL A 18 4.10 2.92 1.88
CA VAL A 18 3.30 2.04 1.02
C VAL A 18 3.06 2.75 -0.30
N GLU A 19 3.44 2.11 -1.39
CA GLU A 19 3.18 2.59 -2.74
C GLU A 19 2.25 1.59 -3.42
N LEU A 20 1.28 2.09 -4.19
CA LEU A 20 0.43 1.29 -5.06
C LEU A 20 0.28 2.03 -6.38
N SER A 21 0.70 1.38 -7.46
CA SER A 21 0.51 1.85 -8.82
C SER A 21 0.07 0.69 -9.72
N PHE A 22 -1.05 0.88 -10.41
CA PHE A 22 -1.57 -0.08 -11.39
C PHE A 22 -1.76 -1.50 -10.84
N GLY A 23 -2.28 -1.61 -9.61
CA GLY A 23 -2.53 -2.90 -8.95
C GLY A 23 -1.28 -3.60 -8.41
N LYS A 24 -0.12 -2.96 -8.46
CA LYS A 24 1.11 -3.44 -7.83
C LYS A 24 1.56 -2.49 -6.75
N GLY A 25 1.96 -3.03 -5.61
CA GLY A 25 2.40 -2.23 -4.50
C GLY A 25 3.64 -2.76 -3.80
N THR A 26 4.27 -1.82 -3.12
CA THR A 26 5.51 -2.02 -2.38
C THR A 26 5.36 -1.46 -0.99
N VAL A 27 5.99 -2.12 -0.02
CA VAL A 27 6.18 -1.57 1.33
C VAL A 27 7.68 -1.38 1.53
N SER A 28 8.05 -0.17 1.90
CA SER A 28 9.43 0.21 2.20
C SER A 28 9.55 0.71 3.63
N ASP A 29 10.72 0.49 4.24
CA ASP A 29 11.06 1.08 5.54
C ASP A 29 11.40 2.58 5.40
N MET A 30 11.67 3.25 6.53
CA MET A 30 12.04 4.68 6.57
C MET A 30 13.34 5.01 5.81
N VAL A 31 14.15 4.00 5.50
CA VAL A 31 15.44 4.13 4.79
C VAL A 31 15.27 3.84 3.29
N GLY A 32 14.07 3.44 2.85
CA GLY A 32 13.73 3.11 1.47
C GLY A 32 14.00 1.64 1.08
N ASN A 33 14.32 0.76 2.03
CA ASN A 33 14.47 -0.66 1.73
C ASN A 33 13.10 -1.29 1.52
N LYS A 34 12.93 -1.94 0.38
CA LYS A 34 11.71 -2.69 0.07
C LYS A 34 11.66 -3.96 0.94
N VAL A 35 10.68 -4.02 1.84
CA VAL A 35 10.49 -5.12 2.78
C VAL A 35 9.34 -6.06 2.39
N ALA A 36 8.46 -5.60 1.51
CA ALA A 36 7.39 -6.44 0.96
C ALA A 36 6.93 -5.96 -0.43
N HIS A 37 6.44 -6.91 -1.22
CA HIS A 37 5.79 -6.67 -2.50
C HIS A 37 4.41 -7.32 -2.50
N PHE A 38 3.42 -6.65 -3.05
CA PHE A 38 2.05 -7.17 -3.13
C PHE A 38 1.35 -6.73 -4.41
N ASP A 39 0.39 -7.53 -4.84
CA ASP A 39 -0.56 -7.15 -5.89
C ASP A 39 -1.93 -6.89 -5.25
N VAL A 40 -2.72 -6.00 -5.85
CA VAL A 40 -4.09 -5.69 -5.44
C VAL A 40 -5.03 -6.10 -6.56
N GLU A 41 -6.03 -6.90 -6.21
CA GLU A 41 -7.09 -7.33 -7.12
C GLU A 41 -8.17 -6.25 -7.27
N GLN A 42 -9.06 -6.40 -8.26
CA GLN A 42 -10.14 -5.43 -8.52
C GLN A 42 -11.08 -5.22 -7.32
N ASP A 43 -11.25 -6.22 -6.47
CA ASP A 43 -12.06 -6.19 -5.26
C ASP A 43 -11.36 -5.53 -4.05
N GLY A 44 -10.07 -5.18 -4.20
CA GLY A 44 -9.23 -4.65 -3.13
C GLY A 44 -8.58 -5.72 -2.26
N ASN A 45 -8.62 -7.00 -2.66
CA ASN A 45 -7.86 -8.05 -2.00
C ASN A 45 -6.36 -7.89 -2.31
N ILE A 46 -5.53 -8.06 -1.28
CA ILE A 46 -4.08 -7.96 -1.39
C ILE A 46 -3.47 -9.35 -1.45
N GLN A 47 -2.75 -9.64 -2.53
CA GLN A 47 -1.90 -10.82 -2.66
C GLN A 47 -0.45 -10.45 -2.37
N LEU A 48 0.08 -10.93 -1.25
CA LEU A 48 1.50 -10.74 -0.95
C LEU A 48 2.33 -11.62 -1.91
N LYS A 49 3.28 -11.02 -2.62
CA LYS A 49 4.26 -11.73 -3.46
C LYS A 49 5.54 -12.02 -2.70
N ASP A 50 5.92 -11.11 -1.82
CA ASP A 50 7.16 -11.18 -1.05
C ASP A 50 7.04 -10.43 0.28
N GLY A 51 7.82 -10.84 1.28
CA GLY A 51 7.83 -10.25 2.62
C GLY A 51 6.95 -10.98 3.66
N GLU A 52 6.84 -10.38 4.85
CA GLU A 52 6.07 -10.94 5.96
C GLU A 52 4.57 -10.64 5.86
N LYS A 53 3.73 -11.56 6.34
CA LYS A 53 2.26 -11.44 6.33
C LYS A 53 1.74 -10.17 7.01
N LYS A 54 2.45 -9.64 8.03
CA LYS A 54 2.10 -8.39 8.70
C LYS A 54 2.04 -7.18 7.76
N PHE A 55 2.84 -7.18 6.68
CA PHE A 55 2.85 -6.09 5.71
C PHE A 55 1.64 -6.12 4.78
N LYS A 56 0.98 -7.26 4.62
CA LYS A 56 -0.32 -7.36 3.92
C LYS A 56 -1.38 -6.54 4.65
N ASP A 57 -1.49 -6.72 5.96
CA ASP A 57 -2.49 -6.02 6.77
C ASP A 57 -2.20 -4.52 6.81
N LEU A 58 -0.92 -4.14 6.91
CA LEU A 58 -0.48 -2.74 6.84
C LEU A 58 -0.84 -2.09 5.50
N ALA A 59 -0.53 -2.73 4.38
CA ALA A 59 -0.86 -2.23 3.04
C ALA A 59 -2.36 -2.06 2.86
N LEU A 60 -3.17 -3.02 3.34
CA LEU A 60 -4.62 -2.96 3.25
C LEU A 60 -5.19 -1.77 4.01
N ILE A 61 -4.69 -1.52 5.23
CA ILE A 61 -5.13 -0.39 6.05
C ILE A 61 -4.70 0.93 5.40
N ALA A 62 -3.45 1.02 4.92
CA ALA A 62 -2.93 2.22 4.27
C ALA A 62 -3.75 2.60 3.02
N ILE A 63 -3.98 1.63 2.12
CA ILE A 63 -4.75 1.84 0.88
C ILE A 63 -6.20 2.21 1.18
N ARG A 64 -6.85 1.51 2.13
CA ARG A 64 -8.24 1.85 2.51
C ARG A 64 -8.34 3.23 3.14
N SER A 65 -7.35 3.62 3.95
CA SER A 65 -7.30 4.95 4.55
C SER A 65 -7.12 6.02 3.47
N PHE A 66 -6.24 5.78 2.49
CA PHE A 66 -6.05 6.67 1.35
C PHE A 66 -7.35 6.85 0.53
N VAL A 67 -8.03 5.75 0.19
CA VAL A 67 -9.28 5.80 -0.60
C VAL A 67 -10.41 6.48 0.17
N ARG A 68 -10.51 6.25 1.49
CA ARG A 68 -11.60 6.79 2.31
C ARG A 68 -11.44 8.27 2.62
N TYR A 69 -10.21 8.74 2.83
CA TYR A 69 -9.95 10.10 3.31
C TYR A 69 -9.31 11.01 2.26
N GLY A 70 -8.80 10.46 1.16
CA GLY A 70 -8.18 11.23 0.07
C GLY A 70 -6.92 11.96 0.51
N THR A 71 -5.74 11.40 0.19
CA THR A 71 -4.41 11.86 0.64
C THR A 71 -4.23 11.96 2.16
N ALA A 72 -3.15 11.38 2.69
CA ALA A 72 -2.77 11.59 4.08
C ALA A 72 -2.53 13.09 4.31
N GLN A 73 -3.23 13.68 5.28
CA GLN A 73 -2.86 15.00 5.78
C GLN A 73 -1.43 14.89 6.34
N THR A 74 -0.51 15.63 5.72
CA THR A 74 0.72 16.09 6.35
C THR A 74 0.31 16.87 7.60
N VAL A 75 0.45 16.24 8.77
CA VAL A 75 0.52 16.95 10.06
C VAL A 75 1.97 17.07 10.47
#